data_AF-A0A699K363-F1
#
_entry.id   AF-A0A699K363-F1
#
_cell.length_a   1.000
_cell.length_b   1.000
_cell.length_c   1.000
_cell.angle_alpha   90.00
_cell.angle_beta   90.00
_cell.angle_gamma   90.00
#
_symmetry.space_group_name_H-M   'P 1'
#
loop_
_entity.id
_entity.type
_entity.pdbx_description
1 polymer ?
#
loop_
_entity_poly.entity_id
_entity_poly.type
_entity_poly.pdbx_seq_one_letter_code
_entity_poly.pdbx_strand_id
1 'polypeptide(L)'
;MQDSTSEDVKKQVVIYIGDGGGDFCPTLKLGKEDHVMPIKDFPLHNLILKSSVPIKIEVHEWSDGDELNKILLRLIGPLEA
;
A
#
# COMPACT_ATOMS: atom_id res chain seq x y z
N MET A 1 17.96 -36.28 -9.23
CA MET A 1 16.96 -35.40 -8.62
C MET A 1 17.74 -34.46 -7.71
N GLN A 2 18.02 -33.24 -8.18
CA GLN A 2 18.67 -32.20 -7.37
C GLN A 2 17.58 -31.22 -6.96
N ASP A 3 17.33 -31.16 -5.66
CA ASP A 3 16.50 -30.17 -5.01
C ASP A 3 17.36 -28.91 -4.85
N SER A 4 17.23 -27.98 -5.78
CA SER A 4 17.94 -26.72 -5.76
C SER A 4 17.18 -25.74 -4.87
N THR A 5 17.65 -25.62 -3.63
CA THR A 5 17.62 -24.43 -2.77
C THR A 5 16.76 -23.28 -3.31
N SER A 6 15.55 -23.14 -2.78
CA SER A 6 14.78 -21.91 -2.85
C SER A 6 15.56 -20.83 -2.11
N GLU A 7 16.30 -20.00 -2.84
CA GLU A 7 16.76 -18.73 -2.31
C GLU A 7 15.51 -18.00 -1.79
N ASP A 8 15.49 -17.66 -0.50
CA ASP A 8 14.47 -16.80 0.10
C ASP A 8 14.57 -15.41 -0.55
N VAL A 9 13.99 -15.26 -1.75
CA VAL A 9 13.82 -13.96 -2.39
C VAL A 9 12.87 -13.19 -1.47
N LYS A 10 13.44 -12.32 -0.63
CA LYS A 10 12.66 -11.37 0.17
C LYS A 10 11.75 -10.62 -0.79
N LYS A 11 10.45 -10.93 -0.70
CA LYS A 11 9.45 -10.30 -1.54
C LYS A 11 9.41 -8.81 -1.21
N GLN A 12 9.59 -7.98 -2.23
CA GLN A 12 9.52 -6.53 -2.10
C GLN A 12 8.07 -6.12 -1.87
N VAL A 13 7.81 -5.44 -0.75
CA VAL A 13 6.51 -4.82 -0.44
C VAL A 13 6.57 -3.35 -0.84
N VAL A 14 5.55 -2.86 -1.53
CA VAL A 14 5.40 -1.46 -1.96
C VAL A 14 4.34 -0.77 -1.11
N ILE A 15 4.67 0.43 -0.62
CA ILE A 15 3.72 1.33 0.04
C ILE A 15 3.54 2.56 -0.87
N TYR A 16 2.33 2.75 -1.38
CA TYR A 16 1.97 3.87 -2.25
C TYR A 16 1.21 4.94 -1.48
N ILE A 17 1.70 6.18 -1.48
CA ILE A 17 1.09 7.32 -0.76
C ILE A 17 0.70 8.38 -1.78
N GLY A 18 -0.53 8.88 -1.74
CA GLY A 18 -0.99 9.91 -2.68
C GLY A 18 -2.40 10.42 -2.39
N ASP A 19 -2.78 11.49 -3.06
CA ASP A 19 -4.08 12.17 -2.89
C ASP A 19 -4.84 12.32 -4.22
N GLY A 20 -4.15 12.23 -5.35
CA GLY A 20 -4.64 12.61 -6.67
C GLY A 20 -5.47 11.53 -7.36
N GLY A 21 -6.44 11.95 -8.17
CA GLY A 21 -7.25 11.01 -8.95
C GLY A 21 -6.44 10.25 -10.02
N GLY A 22 -5.34 10.86 -10.50
CA GLY A 22 -4.39 10.23 -11.43
C GLY A 22 -3.64 9.03 -10.82
N ASP A 23 -3.63 8.94 -9.49
CA ASP A 23 -2.91 7.92 -8.75
C ASP A 23 -3.69 6.60 -8.66
N PHE A 24 -4.97 6.60 -9.03
CA PHE A 24 -5.80 5.40 -8.98
C PHE A 24 -5.29 4.29 -9.90
N CYS A 25 -4.85 4.61 -11.12
CA CYS A 25 -4.36 3.59 -12.07
C CYS A 25 -3.10 2.85 -11.57
N PRO A 26 -2.07 3.54 -11.03
CA PRO A 26 -0.97 2.89 -10.32
C PRO A 26 -1.41 1.91 -9.22
N THR A 27 -2.43 2.26 -8.42
CA THR A 27 -2.89 1.39 -7.31
C THR A 27 -3.49 0.07 -7.76
N LEU A 28 -4.00 0.00 -9.00
CA LEU A 28 -4.53 -1.25 -9.57
C LEU A 28 -3.44 -2.27 -9.93
N LYS A 29 -2.17 -1.83 -10.00
CA LYS A 29 -1.02 -2.69 -10.30
C LYS A 29 -0.36 -3.27 -9.05
N LEU A 30 -0.76 -2.81 -7.88
CA LEU A 30 -0.22 -3.25 -6.59
C LEU A 30 -0.69 -4.69 -6.29
N GLY A 31 0.23 -5.47 -5.73
CA GLY A 31 0.02 -6.84 -5.29
C GLY A 31 -0.73 -6.93 -3.98
N LYS A 32 -1.06 -8.16 -3.58
CA LYS A 32 -1.86 -8.42 -2.37
C LYS A 32 -1.19 -8.01 -1.06
N GLU A 33 0.13 -8.02 -1.06
CA GLU A 33 0.95 -7.65 0.12
C GLU A 33 1.38 -6.18 0.09
N ASP A 34 1.03 -5.45 -0.98
CA ASP A 34 1.31 -4.03 -1.09
C ASP A 34 0.21 -3.21 -0.40
N HIS A 35 0.57 -1.96 -0.10
CA HIS A 35 -0.29 -1.04 0.64
C HIS A 35 -0.52 0.24 -0.17
N VAL A 36 -1.72 0.80 -0.05
CA VAL A 36 -2.02 2.17 -0.49
C VAL A 36 -2.45 3.01 0.70
N MET A 37 -1.99 4.25 0.73
CA MET A 37 -2.25 5.20 1.80
C MET A 37 -2.84 6.51 1.24
N PRO A 38 -4.13 6.53 0.91
CA PRO A 38 -4.75 7.70 0.31
C PRO A 38 -5.09 8.77 1.35
N ILE A 39 -4.97 10.06 1.01
CA ILE A 39 -5.51 11.12 1.87
C ILE A 39 -7.04 10.97 1.96
N LYS A 40 -7.56 10.94 3.18
CA LYS A 40 -8.99 10.82 3.46
C LYS A 40 -9.76 11.95 2.79
N ASP A 41 -10.90 11.59 2.18
CA ASP A 41 -11.81 12.48 1.44
C ASP A 41 -11.24 13.14 0.17
N PHE A 42 -10.00 12.83 -0.22
CA PHE A 42 -9.40 13.29 -1.47
C PHE A 42 -9.74 12.38 -2.66
N PRO A 43 -9.48 12.82 -3.92
CA PRO A 43 -9.86 12.07 -5.11
C PRO A 43 -9.42 10.60 -5.14
N LEU A 44 -8.17 10.28 -4.73
CA LEU A 44 -7.70 8.89 -4.69
C LEU A 44 -8.55 8.02 -3.76
N HIS A 45 -8.76 8.48 -2.53
CA HIS A 45 -9.58 7.80 -1.53
C HIS A 45 -11.00 7.55 -2.03
N ASN A 46 -11.61 8.60 -2.59
CA ASN A 46 -12.97 8.53 -3.12
C ASN A 46 -13.10 7.54 -4.29
N LEU A 47 -12.09 7.45 -5.17
CA LEU A 47 -12.07 6.51 -6.27
C LEU A 47 -11.92 5.07 -5.78
N ILE A 48 -11.06 4.82 -4.79
CA ILE A 48 -10.88 3.50 -4.16
C ILE A 48 -12.20 3.03 -3.54
N LEU A 49 -12.86 3.87 -2.73
CA LEU A 49 -14.13 3.51 -2.07
C LEU A 49 -15.28 3.27 -3.06
N LYS A 50 -15.32 4.00 -4.17
CA LYS A 50 -16.38 3.89 -5.18
C LYS A 50 -16.09 2.84 -6.25
N SER A 51 -14.88 2.29 -6.27
CA SER A 51 -14.49 1.36 -7.32
C SER A 51 -15.23 0.04 -7.18
N SER A 52 -15.78 -0.44 -8.28
CA SER A 52 -16.27 -1.82 -8.41
C SER A 52 -15.16 -2.81 -8.78
N VAL A 53 -13.94 -2.31 -9.03
CA VAL A 53 -12.79 -3.17 -9.32
C VAL A 53 -12.38 -3.87 -8.03
N PRO A 54 -12.23 -5.20 -8.02
CA PRO A 54 -11.78 -5.92 -6.84
C PRO A 54 -10.32 -5.54 -6.52
N ILE A 55 -10.17 -4.57 -5.64
CA ILE A 55 -8.88 -4.15 -5.10
C ILE A 55 -8.48 -5.17 -4.04
N LYS A 56 -7.42 -5.93 -4.30
CA LYS A 56 -6.88 -6.95 -3.38
C LYS A 56 -5.72 -6.41 -2.54
N ILE A 57 -5.65 -5.10 -2.32
CA ILE A 57 -4.56 -4.42 -1.62
C ILE A 57 -5.10 -3.88 -0.30
N GLU A 58 -4.21 -3.67 0.67
CA GLU A 58 -4.61 -3.03 1.92
C GLU A 58 -4.61 -1.51 1.76
N VAL A 59 -5.71 -0.88 2.18
CA VAL A 59 -5.92 0.57 2.09
C VAL A 59 -5.86 1.17 3.49
N HIS A 60 -5.03 2.19 3.68
CA HIS A 60 -4.85 2.90 4.95
C HIS A 60 -5.05 4.41 4.77
N GLU A 61 -6.27 4.89 4.98
CA GLU A 61 -6.57 6.33 4.89
C GLU A 61 -5.87 7.13 6.00
N TRP A 62 -5.50 8.38 5.71
CA TRP A 62 -4.94 9.32 6.68
C TRP A 62 -5.44 10.74 6.43
N SER A 63 -5.56 11.53 7.49
CA SER A 63 -6.08 12.92 7.44
C SER A 63 -5.01 13.96 7.71
N ASP A 64 -3.95 13.58 8.42
CA ASP A 64 -2.82 14.44 8.78
C ASP A 64 -1.49 13.68 8.85
N GLY A 65 -0.41 14.42 9.09
CA GLY A 65 0.94 13.86 9.16
C GLY A 65 1.17 12.91 10.35
N ASP A 66 0.45 13.08 11.46
CA ASP A 66 0.60 12.21 12.63
C ASP A 66 -0.06 10.85 12.40
N GLU A 67 -1.23 10.83 11.76
CA GLU A 67 -1.88 9.60 11.31
C GLU A 67 -1.02 8.87 10.28
N LEU A 68 -0.52 9.57 9.26
CA LEU A 68 0.39 9.03 8.25
C LEU A 68 1.62 8.37 8.90
N ASN A 69 2.28 9.07 9.83
CA ASN A 69 3.47 8.58 10.51
C ASN A 69 3.18 7.31 11.35
N LYS A 70 2.07 7.28 12.10
CA LYS A 70 1.67 6.11 12.91
C LYS A 70 1.44 4.87 12.05
N ILE A 71 0.77 5.05 10.91
CA ILE A 71 0.50 3.94 9.99
C ILE A 71 1.82 3.46 9.35
N LEU A 72 2.66 4.38 8.86
CA LEU A 72 3.93 4.02 8.24
C LEU A 72 4.82 3.20 9.18
N LEU A 73 4.98 3.64 10.44
CA LEU A 73 5.76 2.91 11.45
C LEU A 73 5.19 1.51 11.75
N ARG A 74 3.87 1.35 11.69
CA ARG A 74 3.23 0.04 11.83
C ARG A 74 3.53 -0.87 10.63
N LEU A 75 3.59 -0.33 9.42
CA LEU A 75 3.80 -1.10 8.18
C LEU A 75 5.26 -1.50 7.97
N ILE A 76 6.21 -0.59 8.24
CA ILE A 76 7.64 -0.87 8.05
C ILE A 76 8.28 -1.60 9.24
N GLY A 77 7.54 -1.76 10.34
CA GLY A 77 8.04 -2.26 11.61
C GLY A 77 8.81 -1.19 12.40
N PRO A 78 9.16 -1.45 13.67
CA PRO A 78 10.14 -0.63 14.35
C PRO A 78 11.42 -0.59 13.51
N LEU A 79 12.03 0.59 13.36
CA LEU A 79 13.43 0.64 12.99
C LEU A 79 14.19 -0.12 14.06
N GLU A 80 14.52 -1.39 13.81
CA GLU A 80 15.63 -2.04 14.48
C GLU A 80 16.87 -1.25 14.07
N ALA A 81 17.30 -0.35 14.94
CA ALA A 81 18.53 0.40 14.85
C ALA A 81 19.63 -0.31 15.63
#